data_AF-A0A524MWV2-F1
#
_entry.id   AF-A0A524MWV2-F1
#
_cell.length_a   1.000
_cell.length_b   1.000
_cell.length_c   1.000
_cell.angle_alpha   90.00
_cell.angle_beta   90.00
_cell.angle_gamma   90.00
#
_symmetry.space_group_name_H-M   'P 1'
#
loop_
_entity.id
_entity.type
_entity.pdbx_description
1 polymer ?
#
loop_
_entity_poly.entity_id
_entity_poly.type
_entity_poly.pdbx_seq_one_letter_code
_entity_poly.pdbx_strand_id
1 'polypeptide(L)'
;MTINNLGEWIEREIRSYMAGPENTLEKWDNEPAWAEPLVGFSNGADPLYAFYKQDIGDFYVLPHEFMKHAYGRDFDPAKLTVVSWILPQTEATKTDHRKETYFPSERWARSRIMGEKVNVKLRKHIVAKLAENGVDAVGPMISPLWKGAMSEKYSFASTWSERHAAYAAGLGTFGLSDALITPKGKAMRSGSVIVDAYIPPTPRPYENHNEYCLFLTEGTCGKCMERCPIGAITEKGHNKVLCKKYVDMTHQYVPRHFGFDGYGCGFCQTGVPCESGIPKKMKKLD
;
A
#
# COMPACT_ATOMS: atom_id res chain seq x y z
N MET A 1 25.77 -6.37 18.21
CA MET A 1 25.87 -4.93 17.91
C MET A 1 24.63 -4.27 18.46
N THR A 2 24.74 -3.29 19.33
CA THR A 2 23.60 -2.47 19.75
C THR A 2 23.20 -1.61 18.55
N ILE A 3 22.00 -1.81 18.00
CA ILE A 3 21.50 -0.96 16.92
C ILE A 3 21.20 0.41 17.54
N ASN A 4 22.17 1.31 17.51
CA ASN A 4 21.94 2.72 17.81
C ASN A 4 20.97 3.23 16.75
N ASN A 5 19.74 3.51 17.19
CA ASN A 5 18.58 3.89 16.36
C ASN A 5 18.04 2.77 15.44
N LEU A 6 17.18 1.91 16.00
CA LEU A 6 16.50 0.84 15.27
C LEU A 6 15.67 1.35 14.09
N GLY A 7 15.00 2.50 14.22
CA GLY A 7 14.19 3.09 13.15
C GLY A 7 15.03 3.44 11.92
N GLU A 8 16.15 4.15 12.11
CA GLU A 8 17.08 4.48 11.03
C GLU A 8 17.71 3.25 10.39
N TRP A 9 18.02 2.22 11.19
CA TRP A 9 18.52 0.96 10.67
C TRP A 9 17.48 0.25 9.79
N ILE A 10 16.22 0.15 10.23
CA ILE A 10 15.14 -0.46 9.45
C ILE A 10 14.93 0.31 8.14
N GLU A 11 14.88 1.64 8.18
CA GLU A 11 14.72 2.46 6.99
C GLU A 11 15.86 2.23 5.98
N ARG A 12 17.12 2.23 6.46
CA ARG A 12 18.28 1.96 5.62
C ARG A 12 18.24 0.56 5.03
N GLU A 13 17.82 -0.44 5.80
CA GLU A 13 17.70 -1.82 5.34
C GLU A 13 16.65 -1.94 4.22
N ILE A 14 15.47 -1.32 4.39
CA ILE A 14 14.42 -1.28 3.36
C ILE A 14 14.94 -0.58 2.10
N ARG A 15 15.57 0.59 2.23
CA ARG A 15 16.14 1.32 1.08
C ARG A 15 17.20 0.50 0.36
N SER A 16 18.10 -0.14 1.10
CA SER A 16 19.17 -0.96 0.53
C SER A 16 18.62 -2.20 -0.17
N TYR A 17 17.62 -2.87 0.40
CA TYR A 17 16.97 -4.02 -0.23
C TYR A 17 16.30 -3.61 -1.55
N MET A 18 15.60 -2.47 -1.55
CA MET A 18 14.90 -1.96 -2.73
C MET A 18 15.84 -1.42 -3.82
N ALA A 19 17.06 -1.02 -3.47
CA ALA A 19 18.12 -0.69 -4.43
C ALA A 19 18.84 -1.93 -4.98
N GLY A 20 18.62 -3.11 -4.38
CA GLY A 20 19.23 -4.37 -4.77
C GLY A 20 18.51 -5.07 -5.94
N PRO A 21 19.10 -6.16 -6.45
CA PRO A 21 18.60 -6.89 -7.62
C PRO A 21 17.27 -7.62 -7.38
N GLU A 22 16.86 -7.80 -6.13
CA GLU A 22 15.58 -8.42 -5.77
C GLU A 22 14.39 -7.54 -6.18
N ASN A 23 14.58 -6.24 -6.32
CA ASN A 23 13.58 -5.33 -6.87
C ASN A 23 13.61 -5.41 -8.40
N THR A 24 12.80 -6.31 -8.98
CA THR A 24 12.80 -6.59 -10.42
C THR A 24 11.40 -6.87 -10.95
N LEU A 25 11.13 -6.49 -12.21
CA LEU A 25 9.96 -6.92 -12.99
C LEU A 25 10.14 -8.28 -13.68
N GLU A 26 11.29 -8.94 -13.52
CA GLU A 26 11.66 -10.20 -14.18
C GLU A 26 11.61 -10.08 -15.72
N LYS A 27 11.78 -8.86 -16.25
CA LYS A 27 11.78 -8.52 -17.69
C LYS A 27 12.58 -7.23 -17.90
N TRP A 28 12.90 -6.94 -19.17
CA TRP A 28 13.61 -5.72 -19.59
C TRP A 28 14.92 -5.53 -18.83
N ASP A 29 15.77 -6.56 -18.87
CA ASP A 29 17.04 -6.59 -18.16
C ASP A 29 16.92 -6.35 -16.64
N ASN A 30 15.89 -6.98 -16.04
CA ASN A 30 15.59 -6.89 -14.61
C ASN A 30 15.42 -5.45 -14.11
N GLU A 31 14.74 -4.61 -14.90
CA GLU A 31 14.41 -3.27 -14.43
C GLU A 31 13.62 -3.30 -13.11
N PRO A 32 13.75 -2.27 -12.27
CA PRO A 32 13.13 -2.26 -10.96
C PRO A 32 11.60 -2.24 -11.02
N ALA A 33 10.97 -3.03 -10.16
CA ALA A 33 9.52 -3.02 -10.00
C ALA A 33 9.02 -1.73 -9.32
N TRP A 34 9.81 -1.18 -8.40
CA TRP A 34 9.45 -0.03 -7.59
C TRP A 34 10.58 0.99 -7.56
N ALA A 35 10.21 2.27 -7.45
CA ALA A 35 11.14 3.35 -7.18
C ALA A 35 11.53 3.39 -5.69
N GLU A 36 12.36 4.38 -5.33
CA GLU A 36 12.84 4.57 -3.97
C GLU A 36 11.68 4.67 -2.94
N PRO A 37 11.72 3.90 -1.84
CA PRO A 37 10.61 3.81 -0.90
C PRO A 37 10.49 5.04 0.02
N LEU A 38 9.31 5.17 0.64
CA LEU A 38 9.11 5.94 1.87
C LEU A 38 8.88 4.96 3.02
N VAL A 39 9.36 5.29 4.21
CA VAL A 39 9.17 4.49 5.43
C VAL A 39 8.57 5.39 6.51
N GLY A 40 7.66 4.85 7.30
CA GLY A 40 7.03 5.54 8.42
C GLY A 40 6.68 4.57 9.53
N PHE A 41 6.51 5.12 10.73
CA PHE A 41 6.32 4.36 11.95
C PHE A 41 5.03 4.79 12.64
N SER A 42 4.28 3.81 13.15
CA SER A 42 3.15 4.08 14.07
C SER A 42 3.25 3.16 15.28
N ASN A 43 2.73 3.60 16.41
CA ASN A 43 2.68 2.80 17.62
C ASN A 43 1.63 1.69 17.48
N GLY A 44 1.89 0.49 18.00
CA GLY A 44 0.93 -0.63 17.96
C GLY A 44 -0.36 -0.39 18.76
N ALA A 45 -0.35 0.60 19.66
CA ALA A 45 -1.52 1.12 20.38
C ALA A 45 -2.11 2.38 19.75
N ASP A 46 -1.73 2.77 18.52
CA ASP A 46 -2.35 3.93 17.86
C ASP A 46 -3.89 3.72 17.82
N PRO A 47 -4.69 4.71 18.29
CA PRO A 47 -6.15 4.59 18.36
C PRO A 47 -6.81 4.21 17.03
N LEU A 48 -6.16 4.51 15.90
CA LEU A 48 -6.63 4.13 14.58
C LEU A 48 -6.83 2.62 14.43
N TYR A 49 -5.98 1.78 15.04
CA TYR A 49 -6.13 0.33 14.92
C TYR A 49 -7.41 -0.18 15.58
N ALA A 50 -7.75 0.36 16.76
CA ALA A 50 -9.00 0.05 17.43
C ALA A 50 -10.20 0.58 16.62
N PHE A 51 -10.10 1.81 16.09
CA PHE A 51 -11.11 2.38 15.22
C PHE A 51 -11.36 1.53 13.97
N TYR A 52 -10.30 1.02 13.31
CA TYR A 52 -10.46 0.16 12.13
C TYR A 52 -11.23 -1.12 12.44
N LYS A 53 -10.94 -1.76 13.57
CA LYS A 53 -11.67 -2.96 13.99
C LYS A 53 -13.15 -2.66 14.22
N GLN A 54 -13.44 -1.56 14.91
CA GLN A 54 -14.81 -1.11 15.15
C GLN A 54 -15.57 -0.75 13.86
N ASP A 55 -14.92 -0.02 12.94
CA ASP A 55 -15.60 0.56 11.77
C ASP A 55 -15.65 -0.39 10.56
N ILE A 56 -14.62 -1.23 10.37
CA ILE A 56 -14.54 -2.16 9.24
C ILE A 56 -15.20 -3.49 9.58
N GLY A 57 -15.03 -3.97 10.81
CA GLY A 57 -15.62 -5.19 11.35
C GLY A 57 -14.68 -5.97 12.27
N ASP A 58 -15.27 -6.76 13.17
CA ASP A 58 -14.57 -7.52 14.23
C ASP A 58 -13.52 -8.51 13.71
N PHE A 59 -13.58 -8.87 12.42
CA PHE A 59 -12.57 -9.70 11.77
C PHE A 59 -11.21 -8.99 11.62
N TYR A 60 -11.13 -7.67 11.81
CA TYR A 60 -9.87 -6.94 11.73
C TYR A 60 -8.94 -7.36 12.87
N VAL A 61 -7.68 -7.62 12.54
CA VAL A 61 -6.68 -8.12 13.49
C VAL A 61 -5.75 -6.97 13.88
N LEU A 62 -5.58 -6.79 15.19
CA LEU A 62 -4.78 -5.73 15.79
C LEU A 62 -3.28 -6.12 15.83
N PRO A 63 -2.37 -5.14 15.95
CA PRO A 63 -0.93 -5.43 15.93
C PRO A 63 -0.47 -6.48 16.96
N HIS A 64 -0.94 -6.38 18.21
CA HIS A 64 -0.60 -7.33 19.27
C HIS A 64 -1.21 -8.72 19.06
N GLU A 65 -2.33 -8.84 18.34
CA GLU A 65 -2.96 -10.13 18.02
C GLU A 65 -2.11 -10.91 17.01
N PHE A 66 -1.50 -10.22 16.03
CA PHE A 66 -0.52 -10.83 15.12
C PHE A 66 0.73 -11.32 15.87
N MET A 67 1.29 -10.49 16.76
CA MET A 67 2.47 -10.86 17.55
C MET A 67 2.18 -12.04 18.48
N LYS A 68 1.03 -12.02 19.17
CA LYS A 68 0.59 -13.12 20.03
C LYS A 68 0.45 -14.44 19.27
N HIS A 69 -0.13 -14.40 18.07
CA HIS A 69 -0.25 -15.60 17.23
C HIS A 69 1.11 -16.14 16.78
N ALA A 70 2.06 -15.27 16.44
CA ALA A 70 3.38 -15.68 15.97
C ALA A 70 4.27 -16.27 17.08
N TYR A 71 4.18 -15.73 18.31
CA TYR A 71 5.14 -16.03 19.38
C TYR A 71 4.52 -16.72 20.61
N GLY A 72 3.20 -16.92 20.65
CA GLY A 72 2.52 -17.63 21.74
C GLY A 72 2.54 -16.92 23.10
N ARG A 73 2.87 -15.63 23.13
CA ARG A 73 2.92 -14.79 24.35
C ARG A 73 2.19 -13.47 24.14
N ASP A 74 1.75 -12.84 25.22
CA ASP A 74 1.14 -11.51 25.15
C ASP A 74 2.20 -10.42 24.91
N PHE A 75 1.82 -9.40 24.14
CA PHE A 75 2.64 -8.23 23.85
C PHE A 75 1.87 -6.98 24.25
N ASP A 76 2.56 -6.04 24.90
CA ASP A 76 2.02 -4.72 25.19
C ASP A 76 1.95 -3.91 23.89
N PRO A 77 0.74 -3.54 23.40
CA PRO A 77 0.59 -2.80 22.15
C PRO A 77 1.38 -1.47 22.14
N ALA A 78 1.56 -0.83 23.31
CA ALA A 78 2.28 0.43 23.43
C ALA A 78 3.79 0.28 23.20
N LYS A 79 4.33 -0.93 23.33
CA LYS A 79 5.73 -1.26 23.06
C LYS A 79 5.98 -1.78 21.64
N LEU A 80 4.90 -2.05 20.89
CA LEU A 80 5.01 -2.47 19.50
C LEU A 80 5.12 -1.25 18.58
N THR A 81 5.86 -1.41 17.49
CA THR A 81 5.85 -0.48 16.36
C THR A 81 5.35 -1.18 15.11
N VAL A 82 4.45 -0.54 14.37
CA VAL A 82 4.13 -0.91 13.00
C VAL A 82 4.99 -0.07 12.06
N VAL A 83 5.94 -0.72 11.41
CA VAL A 83 6.77 -0.14 10.35
C VAL A 83 6.00 -0.30 9.05
N SER A 84 5.68 0.81 8.39
CA SER A 84 5.01 0.82 7.09
C SER A 84 5.91 1.42 6.03
N TRP A 85 5.77 0.96 4.79
CA TRP A 85 6.48 1.53 3.66
C TRP A 85 5.58 1.71 2.43
N ILE A 86 5.98 2.67 1.59
CA ILE A 86 5.43 2.97 0.28
C ILE A 86 6.47 2.55 -0.76
N LEU A 87 6.05 1.77 -1.75
CA LEU A 87 6.81 1.39 -2.93
C LEU A 87 6.20 2.11 -4.14
N PRO A 88 6.72 3.28 -4.54
CA PRO A 88 6.16 4.04 -5.66
C PRO A 88 6.41 3.32 -6.98
N GLN A 89 5.51 3.49 -7.95
CA GLN A 89 5.73 3.02 -9.32
C GLN A 89 6.86 3.78 -10.01
N THR A 90 7.63 3.08 -10.84
CA THR A 90 8.68 3.70 -11.67
C THR A 90 8.09 4.60 -12.76
N GLU A 91 8.86 5.56 -13.26
CA GLU A 91 8.41 6.41 -14.37
C GLU A 91 8.13 5.62 -15.65
N ALA A 92 8.92 4.57 -15.93
CA ALA A 92 8.68 3.69 -17.07
C ALA A 92 7.30 3.02 -16.98
N THR A 93 6.98 2.43 -15.82
CA THR A 93 5.68 1.78 -15.57
C THR A 93 4.52 2.77 -15.68
N LYS A 94 4.65 3.97 -15.08
CA LYS A 94 3.62 5.01 -15.18
C LYS A 94 3.45 5.51 -16.62
N THR A 95 4.55 5.77 -17.33
CA THR A 95 4.52 6.23 -18.72
C THR A 95 3.78 5.28 -19.62
N ASP A 96 4.05 3.98 -19.52
CA ASP A 96 3.35 3.00 -20.34
C ASP A 96 1.88 2.89 -19.95
N HIS A 97 1.56 2.89 -18.65
CA HIS A 97 0.17 2.77 -18.24
C HIS A 97 -0.69 4.03 -18.50
N ARG A 98 -0.07 5.21 -18.60
CA ARG A 98 -0.74 6.45 -19.04
C ARG A 98 -1.26 6.36 -20.48
N LYS A 99 -0.59 5.60 -21.36
CA LYS A 99 -0.99 5.43 -22.77
C LYS A 99 -2.21 4.52 -22.93
N GLU A 100 -2.44 3.65 -21.95
CA GLU A 100 -3.54 2.69 -21.98
C GLU A 100 -4.87 3.34 -21.59
N THR A 101 -5.96 2.79 -22.13
CA THR A 101 -7.33 3.28 -21.89
C THR A 101 -8.29 2.20 -21.41
N TYR A 102 -8.04 0.93 -21.74
CA TYR A 102 -8.99 -0.15 -21.44
C TYR A 102 -8.35 -1.45 -20.93
N PHE A 103 -7.06 -1.69 -21.11
CA PHE A 103 -6.36 -2.87 -20.56
C PHE A 103 -5.04 -2.45 -19.91
N PRO A 104 -4.55 -3.15 -18.87
CA PRO A 104 -3.29 -2.77 -18.23
C PRO A 104 -2.12 -2.92 -19.21
N SER A 105 -1.13 -2.04 -19.09
CA SER A 105 0.15 -2.23 -19.77
C SER A 105 0.89 -3.40 -19.13
N GLU A 106 1.81 -4.02 -19.85
CA GLU A 106 2.56 -5.16 -19.31
C GLU A 106 3.34 -4.79 -18.05
N ARG A 107 3.99 -3.61 -18.03
CA ARG A 107 4.71 -3.10 -16.84
C ARG A 107 3.78 -2.99 -15.64
N TRP A 108 2.55 -2.51 -15.85
CA TRP A 108 1.58 -2.39 -14.77
C TRP A 108 1.11 -3.76 -14.26
N ALA A 109 0.83 -4.70 -15.15
CA ALA A 109 0.48 -6.07 -14.78
C ALA A 109 1.64 -6.78 -14.05
N ARG A 110 2.88 -6.61 -14.50
CA ARG A 110 4.07 -7.18 -13.85
C ARG A 110 4.35 -6.56 -12.49
N SER A 111 4.27 -5.24 -12.35
CA SER A 111 4.41 -4.58 -11.04
C SER A 111 3.33 -5.06 -10.06
N ARG A 112 2.11 -5.36 -10.52
CA ARG A 112 1.07 -5.96 -9.68
C ARG A 112 1.45 -7.36 -9.18
N ILE A 113 2.06 -8.19 -10.02
CA ILE A 113 2.35 -9.61 -9.72
C ILE A 113 3.77 -9.80 -9.19
N MET A 114 4.78 -9.58 -10.04
CA MET A 114 6.19 -9.65 -9.68
C MET A 114 6.54 -8.63 -8.59
N GLY A 115 6.04 -7.39 -8.71
CA GLY A 115 6.27 -6.38 -7.67
C GLY A 115 5.65 -6.73 -6.32
N GLU A 116 4.53 -7.47 -6.28
CA GLU A 116 4.03 -8.01 -5.00
C GLU A 116 4.91 -9.15 -4.48
N LYS A 117 5.49 -10.00 -5.35
CA LYS A 117 6.50 -10.99 -4.92
C LYS A 117 7.69 -10.28 -4.28
N VAL A 118 8.18 -9.18 -4.86
CA VAL A 118 9.23 -8.34 -4.26
C VAL A 118 8.79 -7.85 -2.88
N ASN A 119 7.57 -7.33 -2.73
CA ASN A 119 7.06 -6.84 -1.46
C ASN A 119 6.91 -7.97 -0.40
N VAL A 120 6.54 -9.18 -0.81
CA VAL A 120 6.53 -10.37 0.06
C VAL A 120 7.94 -10.73 0.51
N LYS A 121 8.91 -10.73 -0.41
CA LYS A 121 10.33 -10.99 -0.08
C LYS A 121 10.88 -9.91 0.86
N LEU A 122 10.56 -8.63 0.65
CA LEU A 122 10.94 -7.54 1.53
C LEU A 122 10.41 -7.75 2.96
N ARG A 123 9.13 -8.11 3.14
CA ARG A 123 8.58 -8.43 4.47
C ARG A 123 9.36 -9.55 5.16
N LYS A 124 9.65 -10.63 4.43
CA LYS A 124 10.43 -11.77 4.96
C LYS A 124 11.85 -11.34 5.32
N HIS A 125 12.48 -10.54 4.47
CA HIS A 125 13.83 -10.02 4.68
C HIS A 125 13.93 -9.19 5.95
N ILE A 126 13.02 -8.22 6.13
CA ILE A 126 13.01 -7.37 7.33
C ILE A 126 12.73 -8.18 8.59
N VAL A 127 11.77 -9.11 8.57
CA VAL A 127 11.50 -10.01 9.72
C VAL A 127 12.74 -10.84 10.06
N ALA A 128 13.41 -11.43 9.06
CA ALA A 128 14.61 -12.22 9.28
C ALA A 128 15.76 -11.38 9.86
N LYS A 129 16.00 -10.18 9.31
CA LYS A 129 17.05 -9.27 9.77
C LYS A 129 16.80 -8.77 11.20
N LEU A 130 15.54 -8.54 11.57
CA LEU A 130 15.17 -8.21 12.96
C LEU A 130 15.43 -9.39 13.91
N ALA A 131 15.03 -10.60 13.50
CA ALA A 131 15.28 -11.81 14.30
C ALA A 131 16.78 -12.10 14.51
N GLU A 132 17.61 -11.90 13.48
CA GLU A 132 19.08 -11.99 13.58
C GLU A 132 19.66 -11.02 14.65
N ASN A 133 18.95 -9.92 14.92
CA ASN A 133 19.31 -8.93 15.93
C ASN A 133 18.53 -9.10 17.25
N GLY A 134 17.84 -10.23 17.44
CA GLY A 134 17.09 -10.54 18.66
C GLY A 134 15.81 -9.73 18.85
N VAL A 135 15.25 -9.19 17.77
CA VAL A 135 14.00 -8.42 17.79
C VAL A 135 12.89 -9.24 17.13
N ASP A 136 11.83 -9.53 17.90
CA ASP A 136 10.65 -10.23 17.41
C ASP A 136 9.86 -9.34 16.43
N ALA A 137 9.43 -9.90 15.30
CA ALA A 137 8.67 -9.20 14.29
C ALA A 137 7.78 -10.15 13.46
N VAL A 138 6.68 -9.62 12.95
CA VAL A 138 5.77 -10.35 12.04
C VAL A 138 5.32 -9.45 10.90
N GLY A 139 5.24 -10.00 9.69
CA GLY A 139 4.61 -9.33 8.55
C GLY A 139 3.13 -9.68 8.48
N PRO A 140 2.19 -8.73 8.70
CA PRO A 140 0.75 -9.04 8.71
C PRO A 140 0.29 -9.75 7.45
N MET A 141 0.64 -9.25 6.26
CA MET A 141 0.21 -9.83 4.98
C MET A 141 0.79 -11.21 4.65
N ILE A 142 1.82 -11.66 5.37
CA ILE A 142 2.40 -13.01 5.21
C ILE A 142 2.06 -13.93 6.40
N SER A 143 1.23 -13.45 7.33
CA SER A 143 0.74 -14.22 8.48
C SER A 143 -0.45 -15.11 8.09
N PRO A 144 -0.62 -16.29 8.73
CA PRO A 144 -1.83 -17.11 8.58
C PRO A 144 -3.13 -16.39 8.99
N LEU A 145 -3.05 -15.35 9.82
CA LEU A 145 -4.21 -14.53 10.19
C LEU A 145 -4.68 -13.62 9.06
N TRP A 146 -3.85 -13.39 8.03
CA TRP A 146 -4.25 -12.57 6.91
C TRP A 146 -5.21 -13.31 5.99
N LYS A 147 -6.38 -12.73 5.78
CA LYS A 147 -7.36 -13.22 4.80
C LYS A 147 -8.27 -12.10 4.31
N GLY A 148 -8.84 -12.30 3.13
CA GLY A 148 -9.97 -11.49 2.65
C GLY A 148 -11.18 -11.68 3.57
N ALA A 149 -11.98 -10.62 3.70
CA ALA A 149 -13.19 -10.60 4.51
C ALA A 149 -14.25 -9.71 3.84
N MET A 150 -15.50 -9.84 4.29
CA MET A 150 -16.60 -8.99 3.87
C MET A 150 -16.97 -8.05 5.02
N SER A 151 -16.83 -6.75 4.78
CA SER A 151 -17.36 -5.70 5.64
C SER A 151 -18.78 -5.37 5.22
N GLU A 152 -19.69 -5.25 6.18
CA GLU A 152 -21.07 -4.82 5.93
C GLU A 152 -21.12 -3.41 5.33
N LYS A 153 -20.27 -2.51 5.85
CA LYS A 153 -20.20 -1.11 5.41
C LYS A 153 -19.41 -0.92 4.13
N TYR A 154 -18.32 -1.69 3.95
CA TYR A 154 -17.33 -1.42 2.90
C TYR A 154 -17.17 -2.53 1.86
N SER A 155 -18.01 -3.57 1.88
CA SER A 155 -17.91 -4.74 0.99
C SER A 155 -16.54 -5.43 1.15
N PHE A 156 -15.81 -5.66 0.05
CA PHE A 156 -14.51 -6.33 0.09
C PHE A 156 -13.52 -5.60 1.01
N ALA A 157 -13.00 -6.34 1.99
CA ALA A 157 -12.03 -5.93 2.98
C ALA A 157 -11.05 -7.09 3.28
N SER A 158 -10.22 -6.92 4.29
CA SER A 158 -9.28 -7.93 4.78
C SER A 158 -9.02 -7.74 6.26
N THR A 159 -8.50 -8.77 6.92
CA THR A 159 -8.14 -8.73 8.34
C THR A 159 -7.02 -7.73 8.67
N TRP A 160 -6.27 -7.29 7.65
CA TRP A 160 -5.30 -6.20 7.73
C TRP A 160 -5.25 -5.41 6.42
N SER A 161 -5.08 -4.09 6.51
CA SER A 161 -4.92 -3.19 5.36
C SER A 161 -3.60 -2.45 5.42
N GLU A 162 -2.74 -2.69 4.42
CA GLU A 162 -1.45 -1.99 4.31
C GLU A 162 -1.61 -0.49 4.06
N ARG A 163 -2.75 -0.04 3.53
CA ARG A 163 -3.01 1.40 3.37
C ARG A 163 -3.41 2.05 4.70
N HIS A 164 -4.15 1.32 5.54
CA HIS A 164 -4.50 1.79 6.88
C HIS A 164 -3.27 1.87 7.79
N ALA A 165 -2.37 0.89 7.70
CA ALA A 165 -1.07 0.93 8.39
C ALA A 165 -0.23 2.14 7.93
N ALA A 166 -0.14 2.37 6.61
CA ALA A 166 0.55 3.52 6.06
C ALA A 166 -0.08 4.87 6.46
N TYR A 167 -1.42 4.95 6.58
CA TYR A 167 -2.10 6.13 7.14
C TYR A 167 -1.76 6.31 8.64
N ALA A 168 -1.81 5.25 9.45
CA ALA A 168 -1.39 5.38 10.85
C ALA A 168 0.07 5.86 10.99
N ALA A 169 0.93 5.45 10.04
CA ALA A 169 2.34 5.80 9.97
C ALA A 169 2.67 7.16 9.30
N GLY A 170 1.69 8.03 9.06
CA GLY A 170 1.97 9.37 8.52
C GLY A 170 2.29 9.43 7.03
N LEU A 171 2.06 8.36 6.26
CA LEU A 171 2.58 8.25 4.88
C LEU A 171 1.64 8.77 3.79
N GLY A 172 0.40 9.15 4.12
CA GLY A 172 -0.53 9.71 3.14
C GLY A 172 -1.97 9.77 3.65
N THR A 173 -2.90 10.22 2.80
CA THR A 173 -4.35 10.29 3.08
C THR A 173 -5.15 9.65 1.93
N PHE A 174 -6.40 9.26 2.18
CA PHE A 174 -7.24 8.55 1.22
C PHE A 174 -7.95 9.49 0.24
N GLY A 175 -8.00 9.13 -1.04
CA GLY A 175 -8.79 9.84 -2.03
C GLY A 175 -10.08 9.12 -2.44
N LEU A 176 -10.86 9.78 -3.29
CA LEU A 176 -12.15 9.30 -3.85
C LEU A 176 -12.11 7.87 -4.40
N SER A 177 -10.96 7.43 -4.90
CA SER A 177 -10.76 6.10 -5.48
C SER A 177 -10.31 5.03 -4.46
N ASP A 178 -10.46 5.27 -3.16
CA ASP A 178 -9.92 4.49 -2.04
C ASP A 178 -8.39 4.34 -2.03
N ALA A 179 -7.68 5.06 -2.89
CA ALA A 179 -6.23 5.02 -2.99
C ALA A 179 -5.61 5.95 -1.95
N LEU A 180 -4.50 5.51 -1.35
CA LEU A 180 -3.69 6.35 -0.48
C LEU A 180 -2.82 7.29 -1.34
N ILE A 181 -3.01 8.59 -1.18
CA ILE A 181 -2.20 9.64 -1.79
C ILE A 181 -1.03 9.93 -0.84
N THR A 182 0.19 9.72 -1.29
CA THR A 182 1.42 9.89 -0.51
C THR A 182 2.24 11.07 -1.04
N PRO A 183 3.31 11.51 -0.35
CA PRO A 183 4.28 12.44 -0.92
C PRO A 183 4.93 11.97 -2.24
N LYS A 184 4.97 10.65 -2.49
CA LYS A 184 5.43 10.05 -3.77
C LYS A 184 4.26 9.69 -4.71
N GLY A 185 3.05 10.13 -4.39
CA GLY A 185 1.83 9.91 -5.17
C GLY A 185 1.08 8.64 -4.81
N LYS A 186 -0.04 8.42 -5.49
CA LYS A 186 -0.92 7.26 -5.27
C LYS A 186 -0.64 6.06 -6.16
N ALA A 187 0.21 6.20 -7.18
CA ALA A 187 0.67 5.08 -7.99
C ALA A 187 1.75 4.32 -7.22
N MET A 188 1.33 3.42 -6.33
CA MET A 188 2.22 2.75 -5.38
C MET A 188 1.67 1.41 -4.91
N ARG A 189 2.53 0.68 -4.21
CA ARG A 189 2.18 -0.43 -3.32
C ARG A 189 2.58 -0.08 -1.90
N SER A 190 1.93 -0.67 -0.89
CA SER A 190 2.38 -0.57 0.49
C SER A 190 2.71 -1.94 1.09
N GLY A 191 3.52 -1.92 2.13
CA GLY A 191 3.76 -3.07 2.99
C GLY A 191 4.05 -2.63 4.43
N SER A 192 4.01 -3.59 5.34
CA SER A 192 4.35 -3.36 6.74
C SER A 192 4.89 -4.60 7.44
N VAL A 193 5.56 -4.36 8.57
CA VAL A 193 5.84 -5.33 9.63
C VAL A 193 5.49 -4.73 10.99
N ILE A 194 5.16 -5.59 11.95
CA ILE A 194 5.00 -5.24 13.36
C ILE A 194 6.26 -5.73 14.08
N VAL A 195 6.81 -4.91 14.96
CA VAL A 195 8.09 -5.13 15.64
C VAL A 195 7.91 -4.99 17.16
N ASP A 196 8.47 -5.91 17.95
CA ASP A 196 8.53 -5.86 19.42
C ASP A 196 9.61 -4.88 19.90
N ALA A 197 9.47 -3.63 19.49
CA ALA A 197 10.34 -2.54 19.90
C ALA A 197 9.61 -1.20 19.76
N TYR A 198 9.83 -0.31 20.72
CA TYR A 198 9.36 1.06 20.61
C TYR A 198 10.27 1.87 19.68
N ILE A 199 9.70 2.38 18.60
CA ILE A 199 10.31 3.36 17.70
C ILE A 199 9.39 4.58 17.70
N PRO A 200 9.92 5.80 17.87
CA PRO A 200 9.11 7.01 17.85
C PRO A 200 8.21 7.07 16.59
N PRO A 201 6.89 7.29 16.75
CA PRO A 201 5.98 7.39 15.61
C PRO A 201 6.35 8.55 14.68
N THR A 202 6.18 8.36 13.38
CA THR A 202 6.29 9.42 12.40
C THR A 202 5.14 10.42 12.60
N PRO A 203 5.40 11.72 12.71
CA PRO A 203 4.34 12.72 12.80
C PRO A 203 3.42 12.65 11.58
N ARG A 204 2.10 12.71 11.81
CA ARG A 204 1.11 12.81 10.74
C ARG A 204 1.01 14.27 10.28
N PRO A 205 1.38 14.61 9.03
CA PRO A 205 1.35 15.99 8.53
C PRO A 205 -0.04 16.37 7.98
N TYR A 206 -1.11 15.77 8.52
CA TYR A 206 -2.48 15.95 8.07
C TYR A 206 -3.43 15.77 9.26
N GLU A 207 -4.56 16.46 9.20
CA GLU A 207 -5.61 16.44 10.20
C GLU A 207 -6.78 15.56 9.76
N ASN A 208 -7.02 15.46 8.45
CA ASN A 208 -8.14 14.70 7.89
C ASN A 208 -7.64 13.52 7.02
N HIS A 209 -8.29 12.36 7.17
CA HIS A 209 -8.04 11.19 6.35
C HIS A 209 -8.28 11.37 4.84
N ASN A 210 -8.86 12.48 4.37
CA ASN A 210 -9.04 12.80 2.94
C ASN A 210 -8.29 14.05 2.43
N GLU A 211 -7.41 14.62 3.25
CA GLU A 211 -6.85 15.97 3.02
C GLU A 211 -6.14 16.16 1.67
N TYR A 212 -5.53 15.12 1.09
CA TYR A 212 -4.79 15.24 -0.17
C TYR A 212 -5.65 15.03 -1.42
N CYS A 213 -6.95 14.80 -1.25
CA CYS A 213 -7.87 14.61 -2.36
C CYS A 213 -8.64 15.89 -2.68
N LEU A 214 -8.20 16.62 -3.71
CA LEU A 214 -8.83 17.87 -4.16
C LEU A 214 -10.33 17.75 -4.51
N PHE A 215 -10.83 16.54 -4.79
CA PHE A 215 -12.27 16.33 -4.92
C PHE A 215 -12.99 16.46 -3.59
N LEU A 216 -12.50 15.74 -2.57
CA LEU A 216 -13.14 15.65 -1.27
C LEU A 216 -12.94 16.91 -0.43
N THR A 217 -11.85 17.66 -0.68
CA THR A 217 -11.56 18.90 0.04
C THR A 217 -12.05 20.16 -0.67
N GLU A 218 -11.97 20.21 -2.00
CA GLU A 218 -12.26 21.44 -2.78
C GLU A 218 -13.32 21.24 -3.87
N GLY A 219 -13.71 20.01 -4.20
CA GLY A 219 -14.61 19.72 -5.33
C GLY A 219 -13.98 19.95 -6.71
N THR A 220 -12.66 20.11 -6.83
CA THR A 220 -12.00 20.59 -8.06
C THR A 220 -11.36 19.50 -8.94
N CYS A 221 -11.43 18.22 -8.57
CA CYS A 221 -10.74 17.14 -9.28
C CYS A 221 -11.64 15.93 -9.54
N GLY A 222 -11.84 15.56 -10.81
CA GLY A 222 -12.56 14.34 -11.20
C GLY A 222 -11.72 13.29 -11.93
N LYS A 223 -10.40 13.51 -12.08
CA LYS A 223 -9.57 12.76 -13.06
C LYS A 223 -9.53 11.25 -12.85
N CYS A 224 -9.71 10.75 -11.62
CA CYS A 224 -9.80 9.32 -11.38
C CYS A 224 -11.13 8.70 -11.85
N MET A 225 -12.21 9.48 -11.91
CA MET A 225 -13.48 9.07 -12.52
C MET A 225 -13.32 9.00 -14.04
N GLU A 226 -12.76 10.05 -14.66
CA GLU A 226 -12.49 10.10 -16.10
C GLU A 226 -11.60 8.95 -16.57
N ARG A 227 -10.58 8.58 -15.78
CA ARG A 227 -9.68 7.46 -16.10
C ARG A 227 -10.30 6.08 -15.89
N CYS A 228 -11.43 5.95 -15.19
CA CYS A 228 -11.99 4.64 -14.87
C CYS A 228 -12.68 4.02 -16.10
N PRO A 229 -12.18 2.89 -16.64
CA PRO A 229 -12.68 2.36 -17.92
C PRO A 229 -14.12 1.82 -17.85
N ILE A 230 -14.62 1.57 -16.64
CA ILE A 230 -15.95 1.00 -16.42
C ILE A 230 -16.82 1.84 -15.47
N GLY A 231 -16.40 3.07 -15.14
CA GLY A 231 -17.20 3.98 -14.30
C GLY A 231 -17.43 3.50 -12.86
N ALA A 232 -16.52 2.69 -12.29
CA ALA A 232 -16.61 2.27 -10.89
C ALA A 232 -16.25 3.39 -9.90
N ILE A 233 -15.65 4.48 -10.35
CA ILE A 233 -15.39 5.65 -9.50
C ILE A 233 -16.31 6.75 -9.98
N THR A 234 -17.13 7.25 -9.06
CA THR A 234 -18.09 8.33 -9.29
C THR A 234 -17.97 9.35 -8.17
N GLU A 235 -18.73 10.44 -8.22
CA GLU A 235 -18.80 11.42 -7.14
C GLU A 235 -19.28 10.80 -5.82
N LYS A 236 -20.01 9.67 -5.88
CA LYS A 236 -20.45 8.89 -4.72
C LYS A 236 -19.36 7.97 -4.15
N GLY A 237 -18.16 7.98 -4.72
CA GLY A 237 -17.05 7.13 -4.32
C GLY A 237 -16.85 5.91 -5.24
N HIS A 238 -16.23 4.87 -4.68
CA HIS A 238 -15.74 3.71 -5.41
C HIS A 238 -16.65 2.48 -5.24
N ASN A 239 -17.27 2.04 -6.35
CA ASN A 239 -18.02 0.81 -6.43
C ASN A 239 -17.07 -0.40 -6.61
N LYS A 240 -16.67 -1.00 -5.48
CA LYS A 240 -15.75 -2.15 -5.46
C LYS A 240 -16.29 -3.38 -6.19
N VAL A 241 -17.61 -3.60 -6.21
CA VAL A 241 -18.22 -4.75 -6.91
C VAL A 241 -18.07 -4.60 -8.41
N LEU A 242 -18.35 -3.40 -8.95
CA LEU A 242 -18.17 -3.13 -10.38
C LEU A 242 -16.68 -3.15 -10.76
N CYS A 243 -15.82 -2.58 -9.93
CA CYS A 243 -14.36 -2.63 -10.11
C CYS A 243 -13.84 -4.08 -10.15
N LYS A 244 -14.30 -4.93 -9.23
CA LYS A 244 -13.92 -6.35 -9.21
C LYS A 244 -14.30 -7.08 -10.50
N LYS A 245 -15.50 -6.86 -11.03
CA LYS A 245 -15.93 -7.50 -12.30
C LYS A 245 -14.96 -7.21 -13.45
N TYR A 246 -14.47 -5.98 -13.53
CA TYR A 246 -13.50 -5.60 -14.54
C TYR A 246 -12.11 -6.22 -14.26
N VAL A 247 -11.68 -6.27 -13.00
CA VAL A 247 -10.43 -6.97 -12.62
C VAL A 247 -10.49 -8.46 -12.93
N ASP A 248 -11.62 -9.13 -12.67
CA ASP A 248 -11.85 -10.54 -13.00
C ASP A 248 -11.72 -10.81 -14.51
N MET A 249 -12.09 -9.83 -15.34
CA MET A 249 -11.88 -9.90 -16.79
C MET A 249 -10.39 -9.78 -17.15
N THR A 250 -9.61 -8.93 -16.47
CA THR A 250 -8.17 -8.79 -16.79
C THR A 250 -7.33 -10.00 -16.37
N HIS A 251 -7.85 -10.87 -15.50
CA HIS A 251 -7.29 -12.20 -15.24
C HIS A 251 -7.25 -13.11 -16.49
N GLN A 252 -8.12 -12.87 -17.49
CA GLN A 252 -8.06 -13.58 -18.77
C GLN A 252 -7.14 -12.87 -19.77
N TYR A 253 -7.10 -11.53 -19.72
CA TYR A 253 -6.31 -10.71 -20.63
C TYR A 253 -4.80 -10.93 -20.42
N VAL A 254 -4.32 -10.83 -19.18
CA VAL A 254 -2.88 -10.83 -18.88
C VAL A 254 -2.17 -12.12 -19.31
N PRO A 255 -2.68 -13.33 -19.00
CA PRO A 255 -2.05 -14.56 -19.48
C PRO A 255 -2.01 -14.66 -21.01
N ARG A 256 -3.10 -14.29 -21.68
CA ARG A 256 -3.21 -14.37 -23.14
C ARG A 256 -2.28 -13.39 -23.88
N HIS A 257 -2.07 -12.20 -23.33
CA HIS A 257 -1.35 -11.12 -24.03
C HIS A 257 0.11 -11.00 -23.58
N PHE A 258 0.43 -11.33 -22.34
CA PHE A 258 1.76 -11.12 -21.76
C PHE A 258 2.49 -12.41 -21.38
N GLY A 259 1.83 -13.57 -21.46
CA GLY A 259 2.46 -14.87 -21.27
C GLY A 259 2.82 -15.20 -19.82
N PHE A 260 2.11 -14.64 -18.84
CA PHE A 260 2.26 -15.00 -17.43
C PHE A 260 0.92 -14.92 -16.68
N ASP A 261 0.77 -15.72 -15.62
CA ASP A 261 -0.42 -15.66 -14.77
C ASP A 261 -0.48 -14.35 -13.98
N GLY A 262 -1.53 -13.57 -14.21
CA GLY A 262 -1.64 -12.26 -13.59
C GLY A 262 -2.91 -11.52 -13.91
N TYR A 263 -2.97 -10.28 -13.43
CA TYR A 263 -4.07 -9.34 -13.66
C TYR A 263 -3.63 -7.91 -13.34
N GLY A 264 -4.42 -6.93 -13.74
CA GLY A 264 -4.16 -5.53 -13.43
C GLY A 264 -5.28 -4.60 -13.90
N CYS A 265 -5.41 -3.45 -13.25
CA CYS A 265 -6.20 -2.30 -13.72
C CYS A 265 -5.36 -1.06 -13.45
N GLY A 266 -5.61 -0.33 -12.37
CA GLY A 266 -4.76 0.78 -11.92
C GLY A 266 -4.90 2.10 -12.66
N PHE A 267 -5.86 2.21 -13.58
CA PHE A 267 -6.10 3.45 -14.33
C PHE A 267 -6.40 4.64 -13.44
N CYS A 268 -7.14 4.43 -12.35
CA CYS A 268 -7.43 5.48 -11.38
C CYS A 268 -6.18 6.02 -10.68
N GLN A 269 -5.03 5.34 -10.78
CA GLN A 269 -3.76 5.72 -10.17
C GLN A 269 -2.82 6.48 -11.12
N THR A 270 -3.03 6.41 -12.44
CA THR A 270 -2.13 7.01 -13.45
C THR A 270 -2.82 8.03 -14.34
N GLY A 271 -2.07 9.01 -14.85
CA GLY A 271 -2.62 10.10 -15.66
C GLY A 271 -3.54 11.02 -14.86
N VAL A 272 -3.31 11.13 -13.55
CA VAL A 272 -4.13 11.90 -12.60
C VAL A 272 -3.24 12.83 -11.76
N PRO A 273 -3.76 13.96 -11.25
CA PRO A 273 -2.94 14.97 -10.57
C PRO A 273 -2.17 14.45 -9.34
N CYS A 274 -2.71 13.44 -8.65
CA CYS A 274 -2.08 12.82 -7.49
C CYS A 274 -1.29 11.54 -7.81
N GLU A 275 -1.00 11.24 -9.08
CA GLU A 275 -0.26 10.04 -9.51
C GLU A 275 1.11 9.94 -8.84
N SER A 276 1.86 11.05 -8.83
CA SER A 276 3.30 11.09 -8.47
C SER A 276 3.62 12.04 -7.30
N GLY A 277 2.60 12.58 -6.63
CA GLY A 277 2.77 13.41 -5.44
C GLY A 277 1.45 13.91 -4.87
N ILE A 278 1.53 14.73 -3.83
CA ILE A 278 0.40 15.47 -3.28
C ILE A 278 0.03 16.59 -4.28
N PRO A 279 -1.22 16.65 -4.78
CA PRO A 279 -1.62 17.64 -5.78
C PRO A 279 -1.72 19.04 -5.14
N LYS A 280 -1.08 20.05 -5.76
CA LYS A 280 -0.96 21.42 -5.21
C LYS A 280 -2.07 22.41 -5.62
N LYS A 281 -3.15 21.93 -6.26
CA LYS A 281 -4.37 22.59 -6.82
C LYS A 281 -4.56 22.28 -8.30
N MET A 282 -5.82 22.22 -8.74
CA MET A 282 -6.19 22.20 -10.15
C MET A 282 -6.44 23.64 -10.60
N LYS A 283 -5.91 24.06 -11.76
CA LYS A 283 -6.42 25.28 -12.40
C LYS A 283 -7.89 25.03 -12.72
N LYS A 284 -8.80 25.93 -12.30
CA LYS A 284 -10.18 25.92 -12.81
C LYS A 284 -10.08 25.97 -14.34
N LEU A 285 -10.65 24.98 -14.99
CA LEU A 285 -10.96 25.09 -16.41
C LEU A 285 -12.20 25.97 -16.45
N ASP A 286 -12.00 27.23 -16.85
CA ASP A 286 -13.08 28.16 -17.18
C ASP A 286 -13.91 27.61 -18.37
#